data_AF-U7PRD7-F1
#
_entry.id   AF-U7PRD7-F1
#
_cell.length_a   1.000
_cell.length_b   1.000
_cell.length_c   1.000
_cell.angle_alpha   90.00
_cell.angle_beta   90.00
_cell.angle_gamma   90.00
#
_symmetry.space_group_name_H-M   'P 1'
#
loop_
_entity.id
_entity.type
_entity.pdbx_description
1 polymer ?
#
loop_
_entity_poly.entity_id
_entity_poly.type
_entity_poly.pdbx_seq_one_letter_code
_entity_poly.pdbx_strand_id
1 'polypeptide(L)'
;MYVYGNEEKKKQQQQLLNHRAVGGSCDRCPTDFSVRASDAGLEITVWQDFGPEASVTDVWWQSHVPGPVLQSMAPNTWQSGLTVEHDPGSVRALFETGDTADSLLRERKNHVHRRRWWW
;
A
#
# COMPACT_ATOMS: atom_id res chain seq x y z
N MET A 1 20.18 46.27 6.90
CA MET A 1 19.01 45.63 7.53
C MET A 1 18.12 45.12 6.40
N TYR A 2 18.16 43.82 6.00
CA TYR A 2 17.20 43.12 5.10
C TYR A 2 17.66 41.70 4.63
N VAL A 3 18.73 41.10 5.15
CA VAL A 3 19.21 39.78 4.67
C VAL A 3 18.81 38.60 5.57
N TYR A 4 18.67 38.81 6.89
CA TYR A 4 18.44 37.71 7.85
C TYR A 4 17.14 36.93 7.65
N GLY A 5 16.05 37.57 7.22
CA GLY A 5 14.75 36.89 7.08
C GLY A 5 14.67 35.85 5.96
N ASN A 6 15.63 35.82 5.03
CA ASN A 6 15.61 34.86 3.92
C ASN A 6 16.19 33.50 4.33
N GLU A 7 17.23 33.48 5.17
CA GLU A 7 17.88 32.24 5.61
C GLU A 7 16.97 31.42 6.53
N GLU A 8 16.26 32.06 7.46
CA GLU A 8 15.32 31.38 8.34
C GLU A 8 14.17 30.74 7.57
N LYS A 9 13.61 31.46 6.57
CA LYS A 9 12.57 30.90 5.69
C LYS A 9 13.07 29.69 4.91
N LYS A 10 14.30 29.75 4.38
CA LYS A 10 14.92 28.61 3.69
C LYS A 10 15.12 27.42 4.62
N LYS A 11 15.57 27.64 5.86
CA LYS A 11 15.71 26.59 6.87
C LYS A 11 14.36 25.97 7.22
N GLN A 12 13.32 26.78 7.44
CA GLN A 12 11.96 26.29 7.70
C GLN A 12 11.41 25.49 6.52
N GLN A 13 11.59 25.95 5.29
CA GLN A 13 11.14 25.25 4.09
C GLN A 13 11.88 23.91 3.91
N GLN A 14 13.20 23.90 4.11
CA GLN A 14 13.99 22.67 4.05
C GLN A 14 13.57 21.69 5.15
N GLN A 15 13.29 22.18 6.37
CA GLN A 15 12.83 21.35 7.47
C GLN A 15 11.44 20.76 7.19
N LEU A 16 10.52 21.54 6.62
CA LEU A 16 9.20 21.04 6.19
C LEU A 16 9.33 19.97 5.10
N LEU A 17 10.25 20.14 4.15
CA LEU A 17 10.52 19.14 3.12
C LEU A 17 11.13 17.88 3.72
N ASN A 18 12.09 18.02 4.64
CA ASN A 18 12.69 16.89 5.34
C ASN A 18 11.63 16.08 6.07
N HIS A 19 10.64 16.69 6.72
CA HIS A 19 9.61 15.95 7.47
C HIS A 19 8.41 15.46 6.64
N ARG A 20 8.34 15.78 5.35
CA ARG A 20 7.20 15.38 4.51
C ARG A 20 7.34 13.93 4.05
N ALA A 21 6.46 13.07 4.52
CA ALA A 21 6.33 11.72 3.97
C ALA A 21 5.82 11.78 2.52
N VAL A 22 6.45 11.03 1.62
CA VAL A 22 6.00 10.82 0.24
C VAL A 22 5.39 9.43 0.15
N GLY A 23 4.14 9.35 -0.28
CA GLY A 23 3.42 8.09 -0.46
C GLY A 23 3.59 7.54 -1.88
N GLY A 24 3.48 6.22 -2.02
CA GLY A 24 3.35 5.52 -3.28
C GLY A 24 2.57 4.21 -3.11
N SER A 25 2.33 3.53 -4.22
CA SER A 25 1.70 2.22 -4.29
C SER A 25 2.50 1.32 -5.23
N CYS A 26 2.43 0.01 -5.02
CA CYS A 26 2.96 -0.97 -5.96
C CYS A 26 1.96 -1.16 -7.10
N ASP A 27 2.43 -1.16 -8.36
CA ASP A 27 1.56 -1.39 -9.53
C ASP A 27 1.19 -2.88 -9.73
N ARG A 28 1.57 -3.76 -8.80
CA ARG A 28 1.55 -5.21 -9.00
C ARG A 28 0.89 -5.98 -7.87
N CYS A 29 1.03 -5.51 -6.64
CA CYS A 29 0.40 -6.15 -5.50
C CYS A 29 -0.28 -5.09 -4.62
N PRO A 30 -1.26 -5.51 -3.78
CA PRO A 30 -1.97 -4.64 -2.83
C PRO A 30 -1.05 -4.14 -1.71
N THR A 31 -0.11 -3.26 -2.08
CA THR A 31 0.88 -2.67 -1.21
C THR A 31 0.90 -1.17 -1.43
N ASP A 32 0.64 -0.42 -0.37
CA ASP A 32 0.95 1.00 -0.29
C ASP A 32 2.19 1.21 0.58
N PHE A 33 2.92 2.29 0.33
CA PHE A 33 4.09 2.62 1.13
C PHE A 33 4.25 4.13 1.31
N SER A 34 4.98 4.54 2.34
CA SER A 34 5.41 5.92 2.51
C SER A 34 6.87 5.98 2.90
N VAL A 35 7.60 6.92 2.32
CA VAL A 35 8.99 7.19 2.63
C VAL A 35 9.09 8.54 3.30
N ARG A 36 9.72 8.59 4.47
CA ARG A 36 10.03 9.83 5.19
C ARG A 36 11.53 9.89 5.42
N ALA A 37 12.17 10.92 4.87
CA ALA A 37 13.55 11.23 5.20
C ALA A 37 13.61 12.02 6.52
N SER A 38 14.74 11.99 7.21
CA SER A 38 15.02 12.83 8.36
C SER A 38 16.53 12.84 8.60
N ASP A 39 16.99 13.71 9.49
CA ASP A 39 18.40 13.70 9.91
C ASP A 39 18.78 12.38 10.64
N ALA A 40 17.79 11.65 11.17
CA ALA A 40 17.99 10.34 11.81
C ALA A 40 18.05 9.17 10.81
N GLY A 41 17.67 9.40 9.55
CA GLY A 41 17.64 8.37 8.51
C GLY A 41 16.33 8.35 7.72
N LEU A 42 16.18 7.28 6.94
CA LEU A 42 14.99 6.99 6.13
C LEU A 42 14.07 6.04 6.88
N GLU A 43 12.82 6.45 7.06
CA GLU A 43 11.74 5.61 7.54
C GLU A 43 10.87 5.20 6.34
N ILE A 44 10.67 3.90 6.18
CA ILE A 44 9.79 3.34 5.16
C ILE A 44 8.68 2.58 5.89
N THR A 45 7.44 3.03 5.71
CA THR A 45 6.26 2.34 6.20
C THR A 45 5.59 1.65 5.03
N VAL A 46 5.21 0.39 5.21
CA VAL A 46 4.59 -0.44 4.17
C VAL A 46 3.30 -1.03 4.73
N TRP A 47 2.22 -0.92 3.96
CA TRP A 47 0.93 -1.50 4.25
C TRP A 47 0.64 -2.55 3.18
N GLN A 48 0.35 -3.78 3.58
CA GLN A 48 0.11 -4.90 2.66
C GLN A 48 -1.25 -5.53 2.96
N ASP A 49 -2.09 -5.68 1.92
CA ASP A 49 -3.30 -6.50 1.98
C ASP A 49 -2.99 -7.89 1.40
N PHE A 50 -2.91 -8.88 2.28
CA PHE A 50 -2.69 -10.29 1.91
C PHE A 50 -3.97 -10.99 1.44
N GLY A 51 -5.09 -10.27 1.37
CA GLY A 51 -6.38 -10.81 0.98
C GLY A 51 -7.12 -11.52 2.11
N PRO A 52 -8.15 -12.31 1.78
CA PRO A 52 -8.92 -13.06 2.75
C PRO A 52 -8.08 -14.17 3.41
N GLU A 53 -8.61 -14.76 4.48
CA GLU A 53 -8.06 -15.99 5.04
C GLU A 53 -8.21 -17.14 4.02
N ALA A 54 -7.13 -17.40 3.29
CA ALA A 54 -7.06 -18.38 2.22
C ALA A 54 -5.72 -19.15 2.29
N SER A 55 -5.60 -20.18 1.45
CA SER A 55 -4.35 -20.93 1.30
C SER A 55 -3.19 -20.00 0.92
N VAL A 56 -1.96 -20.35 1.33
CA VAL A 56 -0.74 -19.68 0.85
C VAL A 56 -0.55 -19.78 -0.67
N THR A 57 -1.33 -20.61 -1.36
CA THR A 57 -1.38 -20.66 -2.83
C THR A 57 -2.31 -19.62 -3.44
N ASP A 58 -3.05 -18.84 -2.64
CA ASP A 58 -3.95 -17.78 -3.10
C ASP A 58 -3.19 -16.65 -3.80
N VAL A 59 -3.83 -16.06 -4.82
CA VAL A 59 -3.24 -15.01 -5.66
C VAL A 59 -2.88 -13.76 -4.86
N TRP A 60 -3.68 -13.39 -3.87
CA TRP A 60 -3.42 -12.22 -3.01
C TRP A 60 -2.13 -12.43 -2.24
N TRP A 61 -1.98 -13.59 -1.60
CA TRP A 61 -0.78 -13.93 -0.85
C TRP A 61 0.45 -14.07 -1.76
N GLN A 62 0.33 -14.85 -2.84
CA GLN A 62 1.44 -15.13 -3.78
C GLN A 62 1.93 -13.86 -4.48
N SER A 63 1.09 -12.84 -4.68
CA SER A 63 1.51 -11.58 -5.31
C SER A 63 2.61 -10.85 -4.53
N HIS A 64 2.67 -11.04 -3.20
CA HIS A 64 3.66 -10.41 -2.31
C HIS A 64 4.97 -11.20 -2.18
N VAL A 65 5.00 -12.46 -2.61
CA VAL A 65 6.13 -13.35 -2.36
C VAL A 65 7.02 -13.44 -3.60
N PRO A 66 8.29 -13.00 -3.53
CA PRO A 66 9.22 -13.18 -4.64
C PRO A 66 9.58 -14.65 -4.81
N GLY A 67 9.74 -15.08 -6.06
CA GLY A 67 10.08 -16.46 -6.41
C GLY A 67 9.01 -17.15 -7.26
N PRO A 68 9.08 -18.48 -7.43
CA PRO A 68 8.14 -19.22 -8.24
C PRO A 68 6.73 -19.21 -7.62
N VAL A 69 5.72 -18.86 -8.41
CA VAL A 69 4.32 -18.99 -8.02
C VAL A 69 3.99 -20.46 -7.82
N LEU A 70 3.51 -20.83 -6.64
CA LEU A 70 3.37 -22.24 -6.25
C LEU A 70 2.46 -23.08 -7.18
N GLN A 71 1.52 -22.45 -7.88
CA GLN A 71 0.60 -23.15 -8.79
C GLN A 71 1.13 -23.35 -10.21
N SER A 72 2.01 -22.46 -10.69
CA SER A 72 2.43 -22.43 -12.10
C SER A 72 3.94 -22.50 -12.29
N MET A 73 4.72 -22.38 -11.21
CA MET A 73 6.16 -22.16 -11.20
C MET A 73 6.61 -20.94 -12.02
N ALA A 74 5.67 -20.08 -12.44
CA ALA A 74 5.99 -18.83 -13.11
C ALA A 74 6.77 -17.91 -12.15
N PRO A 75 7.79 -17.18 -12.62
CA PRO A 75 8.54 -16.28 -11.75
C PRO A 75 7.66 -15.11 -11.28
N ASN A 76 7.66 -14.86 -9.97
CA ASN A 76 7.14 -13.65 -9.37
C ASN A 76 8.31 -12.77 -8.91
N THR A 77 8.44 -11.60 -9.54
CA THR A 77 9.49 -10.62 -9.28
C THR A 77 8.88 -9.23 -9.24
N TRP A 78 9.68 -8.24 -8.80
CA TRP A 78 9.24 -6.85 -8.78
C TRP A 78 8.94 -6.28 -10.19
N GLN A 79 9.44 -6.90 -11.27
CA GLN A 79 9.20 -6.47 -12.67
C GLN A 79 8.13 -7.28 -13.40
N SER A 80 7.95 -8.55 -13.07
CA SER A 80 7.13 -9.52 -13.83
C SER A 80 6.54 -10.59 -12.92
N GLY A 81 5.42 -11.21 -13.30
CA GLY A 81 4.78 -12.26 -12.51
C GLY A 81 3.32 -12.00 -12.22
N LEU A 82 2.89 -12.39 -11.02
CA LEU A 82 1.49 -12.30 -10.60
C LEU A 82 1.11 -10.85 -10.33
N THR A 83 -0.14 -10.48 -10.64
CA THR A 83 -0.67 -9.14 -10.38
C THR A 83 -2.00 -9.24 -9.68
N VAL A 84 -2.16 -8.48 -8.61
CA VAL A 84 -3.45 -8.23 -7.96
C VAL A 84 -3.60 -6.72 -7.83
N GLU A 85 -4.57 -6.18 -8.57
CA GLU A 85 -4.85 -4.75 -8.63
C GLU A 85 -5.48 -4.23 -7.32
N HIS A 86 -5.10 -3.01 -6.94
CA HIS A 86 -5.74 -2.23 -5.88
C HIS A 86 -5.75 -0.76 -6.24
N ASP A 87 -6.63 0.01 -5.60
CA ASP A 87 -6.64 1.46 -5.77
C ASP A 87 -5.46 2.08 -4.99
N PRO A 88 -4.60 2.94 -5.58
CA PRO A 88 -3.49 3.56 -4.88
C PRO A 88 -3.93 4.24 -3.56
N GLY A 89 -3.30 3.87 -2.45
CA GLY A 89 -3.61 4.41 -1.12
C GLY A 89 -4.76 3.71 -0.38
N SER A 90 -5.48 2.79 -1.03
CA SER A 90 -6.62 2.07 -0.40
C SER A 90 -6.20 1.14 0.73
N VAL A 91 -5.02 0.52 0.65
CA VAL A 91 -4.51 -0.40 1.68
C VAL A 91 -4.04 0.39 2.90
N ARG A 92 -3.37 1.53 2.68
CA ARG A 92 -3.07 2.48 3.76
C ARG A 92 -4.36 2.98 4.41
N ALA A 93 -5.33 3.43 3.60
CA ALA A 93 -6.58 3.97 4.11
C ALA A 93 -7.33 2.94 4.95
N LEU A 94 -7.37 1.67 4.52
CA LEU A 94 -7.95 0.57 5.29
C LEU A 94 -7.30 0.43 6.68
N PHE A 95 -5.99 0.51 6.75
CA PHE A 95 -5.27 0.43 8.01
C PHE A 95 -5.51 1.65 8.91
N GLU A 96 -5.46 2.86 8.36
CA GLU A 96 -5.53 4.13 9.11
C GLU A 96 -6.93 4.50 9.57
N THR A 97 -7.94 4.29 8.72
CA THR A 97 -9.35 4.54 9.08
C THR A 97 -9.81 3.57 10.17
N GLY A 98 -9.09 2.45 10.33
CA GLY A 98 -9.50 1.36 11.21
C GLY A 98 -10.91 0.89 10.90
N ASP A 99 -11.40 1.17 9.67
CA ASP A 99 -12.78 0.92 9.28
C ASP A 99 -13.01 -0.54 9.54
N THR A 100 -13.72 -0.74 10.66
CA THR A 100 -14.02 -2.00 11.32
C THR A 100 -14.00 -3.11 10.29
N ALA A 101 -13.16 -4.12 10.45
CA ALA A 101 -13.15 -5.28 9.55
C ALA A 101 -14.59 -5.79 9.26
N ASP A 102 -15.53 -5.56 10.19
CA ASP A 102 -16.97 -5.73 10.02
C ASP A 102 -17.63 -4.96 8.86
N SER A 103 -17.30 -3.69 8.61
CA SER A 103 -17.95 -2.88 7.56
C SER A 103 -17.55 -3.35 6.17
N LEU A 104 -16.26 -3.67 5.94
CA LEU A 104 -15.81 -4.20 4.66
C LEU A 104 -16.15 -5.68 4.47
N LEU A 105 -16.17 -6.49 5.54
CA LEU A 105 -16.73 -7.85 5.46
C LEU A 105 -18.22 -7.78 5.11
N ARG A 106 -18.97 -6.79 5.61
CA ARG A 106 -20.36 -6.53 5.18
C ARG A 106 -20.42 -6.13 3.71
N GLU A 107 -19.60 -5.20 3.25
CA GLU A 107 -19.62 -4.75 1.86
C GLU A 107 -19.18 -5.84 0.88
N ARG A 108 -18.13 -6.60 1.18
CA ARG A 108 -17.71 -7.74 0.34
C ARG A 108 -18.78 -8.84 0.32
N LYS A 109 -19.43 -9.15 1.45
CA LYS A 109 -20.60 -10.06 1.47
C LYS A 109 -21.75 -9.51 0.63
N ASN A 110 -22.01 -8.20 0.68
CA ASN A 110 -23.06 -7.56 -0.12
C ASN A 110 -22.72 -7.51 -1.62
N HIS A 111 -21.45 -7.40 -1.99
CA HIS A 111 -21.02 -7.40 -3.39
C HIS A 111 -21.10 -8.81 -3.99
N VAL A 112 -20.79 -9.84 -3.21
CA VAL A 112 -21.05 -11.24 -3.60
C VAL A 112 -22.56 -11.49 -3.70
N HIS A 113 -23.38 -10.91 -2.82
CA HIS A 113 -24.84 -11.08 -2.88
C HIS A 113 -25.53 -10.26 -3.99
N ARG A 114 -24.89 -9.20 -4.49
CA ARG A 114 -25.38 -8.44 -5.66
C ARG A 114 -25.18 -9.17 -6.98
N ARG A 115 -24.28 -10.16 -7.05
CA ARG A 115 -24.24 -11.12 -8.17
C ARG A 115 -25.28 -12.22 -7.91
N ARG A 116 -26.53 -11.79 -7.87
CA ARG A 116 -27.71 -12.58 -7.55
C ARG A 116 -27.98 -13.59 -8.66
N TRP A 117 -28.10 -14.84 -8.25
CA TRP A 117 -28.42 -16.02 -9.03
C TRP A 117 -29.74 -15.83 -9.81
N TRP A 118 -29.69 -16.12 -11.11
CA TRP A 118 -30.88 -16.39 -11.92
C TRP A 118 -31.21 -17.87 -11.73
N TRP A 119 -32.52 -18.16 -11.62
CA TRP A 119 -33.14 -19.46 -11.41
C TRP A 119 -32.58 -20.59 -12.27
#